data_AF-A0A7V9MMG2-F1
#
_entry.id   AF-A0A7V9MMG2-F1
#
_cell.length_a   1.000
_cell.length_b   1.000
_cell.length_c   1.000
_cell.angle_alpha   90.00
_cell.angle_beta   90.00
_cell.angle_gamma   90.00
#
_symmetry.space_group_name_H-M   'P 1'
#
loop_
_entity.id
_entity.type
_entity.pdbx_description
1 polymer ?
#
loop_
_entity_poly.entity_id
_entity_poly.type
_entity_poly.pdbx_seq_one_letter_code
_entity_poly.pdbx_strand_id
1 'polypeptide(L)'
;MLFQGGYTYFLVSYFSTSTTLFEWLNFYNVFAMAIASMFVGAYYPLSQIYQHIEDKKRGDKTISSMLGIKGTFLLSMFLFATVNVMLLIFYILFFNYYFYFLFFIFLFPVTLYFMKWMRDSIHNADNASFERSMKLNTISALCMSVCFLIVLFSTNMQLSINNKNLVKGNSLQ
;
A
#
# COMPACT_ATOMS: atom_id res chain seq x y z
N MET A 1 2.57 16.13 0.42
CA MET A 1 2.40 14.79 1.02
C MET A 1 2.53 13.62 0.04
N LEU A 2 2.34 13.81 -1.27
CA LEU A 2 2.61 12.75 -2.27
C LEU A 2 4.00 12.12 -2.12
N PHE A 3 5.02 12.89 -1.70
CA PHE A 3 6.38 12.40 -1.49
C PHE A 3 6.62 11.60 -0.19
N GLN A 4 5.68 11.60 0.77
CA GLN A 4 5.94 11.03 2.09
C GLN A 4 6.19 9.53 2.03
N GLY A 5 5.42 8.79 1.23
CA GLY A 5 5.59 7.35 1.08
C GLY A 5 6.95 6.97 0.51
N GLY A 6 7.38 7.63 -0.58
CA GLY A 6 8.69 7.40 -1.18
C GLY A 6 9.84 7.79 -0.25
N TYR A 7 9.69 8.90 0.50
CA TYR A 7 10.70 9.30 1.47
C TYR A 7 10.83 8.31 2.64
N THR A 8 9.72 7.81 3.17
CA THR A 8 9.74 6.76 4.20
C THR A 8 10.40 5.48 3.69
N TYR A 9 10.06 5.04 2.46
CA TYR A 9 10.74 3.91 1.84
C TYR A 9 12.24 4.15 1.69
N PHE A 10 12.63 5.33 1.21
CA PHE A 10 14.04 5.73 1.08
C PHE A 10 14.78 5.59 2.40
N LEU A 11 14.26 6.20 3.48
CA LEU A 11 14.91 6.12 4.79
C LEU A 11 15.07 4.67 5.26
N VAL A 12 14.01 3.86 5.23
CA VAL A 12 14.08 2.49 5.75
C VAL A 12 14.98 1.60 4.89
N SER A 13 14.82 1.64 3.57
CA SER A 13 15.55 0.76 2.65
C SER A 13 17.02 1.17 2.52
N TYR A 14 17.32 2.46 2.33
CA TYR A 14 18.71 2.92 2.20
C TYR A 14 19.54 2.60 3.45
N PHE A 15 19.04 2.93 4.64
CA PHE A 15 19.76 2.68 5.89
C PHE A 15 19.81 1.19 6.28
N SER A 16 19.04 0.32 5.63
CA SER A 16 19.15 -1.14 5.78
C SER A 16 20.25 -1.76 4.90
N THR A 17 20.86 -0.98 4.01
CA THR A 17 21.88 -1.42 3.07
C THR A 17 23.21 -0.72 3.31
N SER A 18 24.33 -1.37 2.96
CA SER A 18 25.68 -0.79 3.07
C SER A 18 26.18 -0.18 1.75
N THR A 19 25.29 0.15 0.82
CA THR A 19 25.61 0.70 -0.51
C THR A 19 25.73 2.22 -0.50
N THR A 20 26.44 2.78 -1.48
CA THR A 20 26.46 4.24 -1.67
C THR A 20 25.09 4.74 -2.17
N LEU A 21 24.81 6.04 -1.97
CA LEU A 21 23.56 6.65 -2.43
C LEU A 21 23.34 6.49 -3.95
N PHE A 22 24.42 6.64 -4.73
CA PHE A 22 24.34 6.55 -6.19
C PHE A 22 23.98 5.13 -6.66
N GLU A 23 24.57 4.10 -6.05
CA GLU A 23 24.25 2.70 -6.34
C GLU A 23 22.83 2.32 -5.89
N TRP A 24 22.39 2.89 -4.76
CA TRP A 24 21.05 2.66 -4.24
C TRP A 24 19.97 3.30 -5.13
N LEU A 25 20.23 4.47 -5.73
CA LEU A 25 19.30 5.20 -6.62
C LEU A 25 19.15 4.55 -8.01
N ASN A 26 18.85 3.25 -8.03
CA ASN A 26 18.56 2.47 -9.22
C ASN A 26 17.05 2.42 -9.53
N PHE A 27 16.72 1.87 -10.70
CA PHE A 27 15.33 1.78 -11.18
C PHE A 27 14.42 1.02 -10.21
N TYR A 28 14.91 -0.06 -9.58
CA TYR A 28 14.15 -0.83 -8.59
C TYR A 28 13.69 0.06 -7.42
N ASN A 29 14.61 0.79 -6.80
CA ASN A 29 14.30 1.62 -5.63
C ASN A 29 13.45 2.84 -5.98
N VAL A 30 13.73 3.50 -7.10
CA VAL A 30 12.92 4.64 -7.57
C VAL A 30 11.49 4.21 -7.87
N PHE A 31 11.31 3.04 -8.48
CA PHE A 31 9.98 2.50 -8.78
C PHE A 31 9.23 2.16 -7.48
N ALA A 32 9.88 1.52 -6.51
CA ALA A 32 9.30 1.26 -5.20
C ALA A 32 8.89 2.55 -4.46
N MET A 33 9.73 3.60 -4.52
CA MET A 33 9.41 4.92 -3.96
C MET A 33 8.17 5.54 -4.61
N ALA A 34 8.01 5.40 -5.92
CA ALA A 34 6.85 5.91 -6.65
C ALA A 34 5.56 5.18 -6.23
N ILE A 35 5.61 3.86 -6.10
CA ILE A 35 4.50 3.04 -5.61
C ILE A 35 4.09 3.48 -4.20
N ALA A 36 5.05 3.59 -3.27
CA ALA A 36 4.79 3.99 -1.90
C ALA A 36 4.17 5.39 -1.81
N SER A 37 4.71 6.33 -2.59
CA SER A 37 4.20 7.70 -2.72
C SER A 37 2.76 7.75 -3.21
N MET A 38 2.44 7.00 -4.27
CA MET A 38 1.08 6.92 -4.79
C MET A 38 0.11 6.23 -3.83
N PHE A 39 0.55 5.21 -3.08
CA PHE A 39 -0.28 4.54 -2.08
C PHE A 39 -0.72 5.52 -0.99
N VAL A 40 0.22 6.32 -0.46
CA VAL A 40 -0.07 7.39 0.50
C VAL A 40 -0.96 8.47 -0.13
N GLY A 41 -0.67 8.86 -1.37
CA GLY A 41 -1.47 9.81 -2.13
C GLY A 41 -2.92 9.38 -2.35
N ALA A 42 -3.17 8.09 -2.54
CA ALA A 42 -4.51 7.53 -2.69
C ALA A 42 -5.28 7.52 -1.36
N TYR A 43 -4.61 7.12 -0.27
CA TYR A 43 -5.22 6.97 1.04
C TYR A 43 -5.45 8.31 1.76
N TYR A 44 -4.56 9.28 1.57
CA TYR A 44 -4.60 10.52 2.36
C TYR A 44 -5.89 11.34 2.17
N PRO A 45 -6.33 11.69 0.94
CA PRO A 45 -7.62 12.35 0.74
C PRO A 45 -8.79 11.53 1.30
N LEU A 46 -8.73 10.20 1.17
CA LEU A 46 -9.76 9.30 1.68
C LEU A 46 -9.87 9.36 3.21
N SER A 47 -8.73 9.44 3.91
CA SER A 47 -8.70 9.56 5.36
C SER A 47 -9.34 10.85 5.88
N GLN A 48 -9.36 11.92 5.07
CA GLN A 48 -9.93 13.22 5.42
C GLN A 48 -11.39 13.38 5.00
N ILE A 49 -12.01 12.35 4.41
CA ILE A 49 -13.32 12.49 3.77
C ILE A 49 -14.46 12.90 4.73
N TYR A 50 -14.33 12.58 6.01
CA TYR A 50 -15.32 12.93 7.03
C TYR A 50 -15.14 14.34 7.60
N GLN A 51 -14.02 15.00 7.31
CA GLN A 51 -13.63 16.27 7.92
C GLN A 51 -14.13 17.50 7.14
N HIS A 52 -14.87 17.31 6.04
CA HIS A 52 -15.23 18.41 5.13
C HIS A 52 -15.95 19.58 5.82
N ILE A 53 -16.82 19.29 6.78
CA ILE A 53 -17.56 20.32 7.53
C ILE A 53 -16.62 21.10 8.46
N GLU A 54 -15.73 20.41 9.16
CA GLU A 54 -14.78 21.02 10.09
C GLU A 54 -13.70 21.81 9.35
N ASP A 55 -13.13 21.23 8.28
CA ASP A 55 -12.18 21.88 7.38
C ASP A 55 -12.77 23.20 6.86
N LYS A 56 -14.02 23.17 6.39
CA LYS A 56 -14.73 24.36 5.90
C LYS A 56 -14.93 25.42 6.99
N LYS A 57 -15.21 25.01 8.23
CA LYS A 57 -15.36 25.93 9.38
C LYS A 57 -14.03 26.58 9.77
N ARG A 58 -12.92 25.85 9.67
CA ARG A 58 -11.56 26.34 9.98
C ARG A 58 -10.94 27.13 8.82
N GLY A 59 -11.51 27.04 7.63
CA GLY A 59 -10.94 27.63 6.41
C GLY A 59 -9.85 26.77 5.77
N ASP A 60 -9.70 25.52 6.21
CA ASP A 60 -8.71 24.57 5.72
C ASP A 60 -9.12 24.05 4.33
N LYS A 61 -8.21 24.17 3.37
CA LYS A 61 -8.39 23.64 2.01
C LYS A 61 -7.62 22.33 1.88
N THR A 62 -8.32 21.21 2.04
CA THR A 62 -7.78 19.86 1.82
C THR A 62 -8.14 19.39 0.41
N ILE A 63 -7.35 18.48 -0.15
CA ILE A 63 -7.66 17.88 -1.47
C ILE A 63 -9.05 17.23 -1.41
N SER A 64 -9.38 16.58 -0.28
CA SER A 64 -10.67 15.94 -0.10
C SER A 64 -11.82 16.96 -0.04
N SER A 65 -11.68 18.06 0.71
CA SER A 65 -12.73 19.09 0.79
C SER A 65 -12.93 19.85 -0.53
N MET A 66 -11.85 20.02 -1.31
CA MET A 66 -11.91 20.63 -2.64
C MET A 66 -12.62 19.74 -3.68
N LEU A 67 -12.40 18.41 -3.62
CA LEU A 67 -13.00 17.44 -4.54
C LEU A 67 -14.40 17.00 -4.11
N GLY A 68 -14.77 17.22 -2.85
CA GLY A 68 -15.97 16.67 -2.23
C GLY A 68 -15.90 15.15 -2.07
N ILE A 69 -16.98 14.56 -1.52
CA ILE A 69 -17.05 13.13 -1.20
C ILE A 69 -16.85 12.28 -2.47
N LYS A 70 -17.62 12.54 -3.52
CA LYS A 70 -17.56 11.78 -4.78
C LYS A 70 -16.19 11.89 -5.46
N GLY A 71 -15.63 13.09 -5.56
CA GLY A 71 -14.33 13.31 -6.18
C GLY A 71 -13.19 12.64 -5.39
N THR A 72 -13.27 12.65 -4.06
CA THR A 72 -12.32 11.95 -3.18
C THR A 72 -12.31 10.45 -3.46
N PHE A 73 -13.48 9.80 -3.48
CA PHE A 73 -13.55 8.37 -3.77
C PHE A 73 -13.05 8.01 -5.18
N LEU A 74 -13.41 8.80 -6.19
CA LEU A 74 -12.97 8.57 -7.57
C LEU A 74 -11.45 8.74 -7.71
N LEU A 75 -10.86 9.76 -7.09
CA LEU A 75 -9.42 9.97 -7.07
C LEU A 75 -8.72 8.77 -6.40
N SER A 76 -9.16 8.37 -5.21
CA SER A 76 -8.58 7.25 -4.49
C SER A 76 -8.72 5.94 -5.27
N MET A 77 -9.87 5.68 -5.90
CA MET A 77 -10.06 4.50 -6.74
C MET A 77 -9.07 4.48 -7.91
N PHE A 78 -8.95 5.58 -8.64
CA PHE A 78 -8.03 5.69 -9.78
C PHE A 78 -6.58 5.48 -9.35
N LEU A 79 -6.15 6.11 -8.25
CA LEU A 79 -4.80 5.95 -7.74
C LEU A 79 -4.55 4.53 -7.21
N PHE A 80 -5.48 3.91 -6.48
CA PHE A 80 -5.34 2.53 -6.03
C PHE A 80 -5.30 1.53 -7.21
N ALA A 81 -6.07 1.75 -8.27
CA ALA A 81 -6.01 0.93 -9.48
C ALA A 81 -4.64 1.06 -10.16
N THR A 82 -4.14 2.29 -10.30
CA THR A 82 -2.81 2.58 -10.86
C THR A 82 -1.70 1.92 -10.05
N VAL A 83 -1.75 2.05 -8.73
CA VAL A 83 -0.84 1.40 -7.78
C VAL A 83 -0.87 -0.12 -7.92
N ASN A 84 -2.05 -0.73 -8.07
CA ASN A 84 -2.17 -2.17 -8.26
C ASN A 84 -1.47 -2.64 -9.54
N VAL A 85 -1.63 -1.91 -10.65
CA VAL A 85 -0.94 -2.22 -11.92
C VAL A 85 0.57 -2.04 -11.77
N MET A 86 1.02 -0.94 -11.16
CA MET A 86 2.45 -0.70 -10.90
C MET A 86 3.05 -1.79 -10.01
N LEU A 87 2.31 -2.24 -8.99
CA LEU A 87 2.74 -3.31 -8.09
C LEU A 87 2.86 -4.65 -8.84
N LEU A 88 1.91 -4.98 -9.71
CA LEU A 88 2.00 -6.17 -10.57
C LEU A 88 3.26 -6.14 -11.43
N ILE A 89 3.51 -5.02 -12.12
CA ILE A 89 4.70 -4.83 -12.96
C ILE A 89 5.97 -4.98 -12.10
N PHE A 90 6.00 -4.35 -10.92
CA PHE A 90 7.13 -4.42 -10.01
C PHE A 90 7.44 -5.86 -9.56
N TYR A 91 6.42 -6.65 -9.21
CA TYR A 91 6.63 -8.05 -8.84
C TYR A 91 7.05 -8.92 -10.03
N ILE A 92 6.56 -8.67 -11.24
CA ILE A 92 7.00 -9.39 -12.44
C ILE A 92 8.48 -9.12 -12.76
N LEU A 93 8.91 -7.86 -12.61
CA LEU A 93 10.28 -7.45 -12.98
C LEU A 93 11.34 -7.89 -11.96
N PHE A 94 11.01 -7.88 -10.67
CA PHE A 94 12.01 -8.00 -9.61
C PHE A 94 11.81 -9.17 -8.65
N PHE A 95 10.65 -9.82 -8.68
CA PHE A 95 10.27 -10.83 -7.70
C PHE A 95 9.52 -12.00 -8.35
N ASN A 96 8.99 -12.89 -7.50
CA ASN A 96 8.06 -13.91 -7.93
C ASN A 96 6.62 -13.36 -7.87
N TYR A 97 5.88 -13.46 -8.98
CA TYR A 97 4.48 -13.01 -9.08
C TYR A 97 3.54 -13.71 -8.08
N TYR A 98 3.93 -14.85 -7.50
CA TYR A 98 3.21 -15.51 -6.41
C TYR A 98 2.94 -14.55 -5.23
N PHE A 99 3.93 -13.74 -4.85
CA PHE A 99 3.79 -12.78 -3.74
C PHE A 99 2.79 -11.67 -4.06
N TYR A 100 2.68 -11.27 -5.34
CA TYR A 100 1.64 -10.35 -5.79
C TYR A 100 0.23 -10.95 -5.61
N PHE A 101 0.01 -12.19 -6.04
CA PHE A 101 -1.31 -12.83 -5.90
C PHE A 101 -1.70 -13.02 -4.43
N LEU A 102 -0.73 -13.36 -3.57
CA LEU A 102 -0.95 -13.42 -2.12
C LEU A 102 -1.41 -12.05 -1.60
N PHE A 103 -0.69 -10.98 -1.93
CA PHE A 103 -1.07 -9.61 -1.55
C PHE A 103 -2.45 -9.21 -2.09
N PHE A 104 -2.75 -9.57 -3.33
CA PHE A 104 -4.04 -9.29 -3.99
C PHE A 104 -5.21 -9.98 -3.27
N ILE A 105 -5.04 -11.24 -2.85
CA ILE A 105 -6.06 -11.98 -2.08
C ILE A 105 -6.36 -11.28 -0.75
N PHE A 106 -5.32 -10.81 -0.04
CA PHE A 106 -5.50 -10.09 1.22
C PHE A 106 -6.07 -8.68 1.05
N LEU A 107 -5.80 -8.01 -0.07
CA LEU A 107 -6.42 -6.73 -0.38
C LEU A 107 -7.88 -6.83 -0.81
N PHE A 108 -8.30 -7.96 -1.37
CA PHE A 108 -9.66 -8.16 -1.85
C PHE A 108 -10.77 -7.76 -0.85
N PRO A 109 -10.78 -8.20 0.43
CA PRO A 109 -11.76 -7.76 1.41
C PRO A 109 -11.73 -6.24 1.67
N VAL A 110 -10.55 -5.62 1.63
CA VAL A 110 -10.38 -4.17 1.79
C VAL A 110 -11.03 -3.44 0.62
N THR A 111 -10.79 -3.90 -0.61
CA THR A 111 -11.39 -3.34 -1.82
C THR A 111 -12.92 -3.48 -1.82
N LEU A 112 -13.46 -4.65 -1.43
CA LEU A 112 -14.91 -4.84 -1.33
C LEU A 112 -15.55 -3.86 -0.34
N TYR A 113 -14.94 -3.70 0.84
CA TYR A 113 -15.41 -2.73 1.83
C TYR A 113 -15.33 -1.30 1.29
N PHE A 114 -14.21 -0.92 0.66
CA PHE A 114 -14.05 0.39 0.03
C PHE A 114 -15.12 0.67 -1.02
N MET A 115 -15.40 -0.27 -1.93
CA MET A 115 -16.42 -0.11 -2.99
C MET A 115 -17.83 0.05 -2.40
N LYS A 116 -18.15 -0.75 -1.37
CA LYS A 116 -19.42 -0.61 -0.63
C LYS A 116 -19.50 0.76 0.04
N TRP A 117 -18.45 1.17 0.75
CA TRP A 117 -18.41 2.45 1.46
C TRP A 117 -18.55 3.63 0.49
N MET A 118 -17.87 3.58 -0.66
CA MET A 118 -18.00 4.57 -1.71
C MET A 118 -19.44 4.72 -2.19
N ARG A 119 -20.09 3.61 -2.57
CA ARG A 119 -21.48 3.63 -3.04
C ARG A 119 -22.42 4.23 -1.99
N ASP A 120 -22.29 3.77 -0.75
CA ASP A 120 -23.13 4.22 0.37
C ASP A 120 -22.93 5.72 0.65
N SER A 121 -21.70 6.22 0.52
CA SER A 121 -21.33 7.63 0.77
C SER A 121 -21.69 8.56 -0.37
N ILE A 122 -21.70 8.07 -1.61
CA ILE A 122 -22.19 8.83 -2.76
C ILE A 122 -23.71 8.98 -2.72
N HIS A 123 -24.43 7.96 -2.22
CA HIS A 123 -25.89 8.02 -2.07
C HIS A 123 -26.33 8.81 -0.84
N ASN A 124 -25.61 8.66 0.28
CA ASN A 124 -25.86 9.44 1.49
C ASN A 124 -24.53 9.93 2.09
N ALA A 125 -24.34 11.25 2.08
CA ALA A 125 -23.13 11.90 2.58
C ALA A 125 -22.85 11.60 4.07
N ASP A 126 -23.86 11.27 4.88
CA ASP A 126 -23.67 10.90 6.29
C ASP A 126 -22.86 9.60 6.45
N ASN A 127 -22.79 8.77 5.41
CA ASN A 127 -21.92 7.59 5.40
C ASN A 127 -20.43 7.93 5.19
N ALA A 128 -20.08 9.15 4.79
CA ALA A 128 -18.69 9.61 4.79
C ALA A 128 -18.26 9.97 6.23
N SER A 129 -18.38 9.00 7.15
CA SER A 129 -18.15 9.19 8.58
C SER A 129 -16.81 8.63 9.05
N PHE A 130 -16.33 9.14 10.17
CA PHE A 130 -15.11 8.67 10.84
C PHE A 130 -15.15 7.15 11.09
N GLU A 131 -16.29 6.63 11.56
CA GLU A 131 -16.43 5.20 11.87
C GLU A 131 -16.18 4.30 10.65
N ARG A 132 -16.73 4.67 9.49
CA ARG A 132 -16.54 3.88 8.27
C ARG A 132 -15.12 4.00 7.72
N SER A 133 -14.49 5.18 7.86
CA SER A 133 -13.09 5.39 7.53
C SER A 133 -12.17 4.53 8.41
N MET A 134 -12.39 4.53 9.73
CA MET A 134 -11.61 3.72 10.67
C MET A 134 -11.82 2.21 10.48
N LYS A 135 -13.03 1.77 10.11
CA LYS A 135 -13.30 0.39 9.73
C LYS A 135 -12.47 -0.03 8.50
N LEU A 136 -12.38 0.81 7.46
CA LEU A 136 -11.50 0.53 6.31
C LEU A 136 -10.05 0.35 6.76
N ASN A 137 -9.56 1.28 7.59
CA ASN A 137 -8.18 1.23 8.10
C ASN A 137 -7.93 -0.04 8.93
N THR A 138 -8.90 -0.44 9.75
CA THR A 138 -8.79 -1.64 10.61
C THR A 138 -8.78 -2.93 9.78
N ILE A 139 -9.68 -3.04 8.80
CA ILE A 139 -9.70 -4.19 7.88
C ILE A 139 -8.38 -4.27 7.11
N SER A 140 -7.91 -3.12 6.59
CA SER A 140 -6.64 -3.02 5.89
C SER A 140 -5.47 -3.46 6.77
N ALA A 141 -5.35 -2.91 7.98
CA ALA A 141 -4.27 -3.26 8.91
C ALA A 141 -4.25 -4.76 9.24
N LEU A 142 -5.41 -5.35 9.56
CA LEU A 142 -5.52 -6.78 9.87
C LEU A 142 -5.11 -7.64 8.67
N CYS A 143 -5.67 -7.38 7.48
CA CYS A 143 -5.34 -8.12 6.27
C CYS A 143 -3.85 -7.99 5.91
N MET A 144 -3.29 -6.79 6.02
CA MET A 144 -1.89 -6.54 5.71
C MET A 144 -0.93 -7.18 6.70
N SER A 145 -1.24 -7.14 8.00
CA SER A 145 -0.44 -7.82 9.02
C SER A 145 -0.40 -9.34 8.78
N VAL A 146 -1.55 -9.97 8.50
CA VAL A 146 -1.60 -11.40 8.21
C VAL A 146 -0.85 -11.74 6.93
N CYS A 147 -1.02 -10.94 5.86
CA CYS A 147 -0.29 -11.12 4.61
C CYS A 147 1.23 -11.10 4.84
N PHE A 148 1.74 -10.09 5.55
CA PHE A 148 3.19 -9.97 5.80
C PHE A 148 3.73 -11.08 6.70
N LEU A 149 2.96 -11.55 7.68
CA LEU A 149 3.36 -12.72 8.48
C LEU A 149 3.52 -13.95 7.58
N ILE A 150 2.59 -14.21 6.67
CA ILE A 150 2.68 -15.34 5.75
C ILE A 150 3.91 -15.22 4.84
N VAL A 151 4.14 -14.04 4.25
CA VAL A 151 5.32 -13.77 3.40
C VAL A 151 6.62 -13.99 4.17
N LEU A 152 6.69 -13.51 5.42
CA LEU A 152 7.85 -13.68 6.28
C LEU A 152 8.12 -15.17 6.55
N PHE A 153 7.10 -15.94 6.92
CA PHE A 153 7.26 -17.37 7.19
C PHE A 153 7.63 -18.16 5.92
N SER A 154 6.99 -17.89 4.78
CA SER A 154 7.31 -18.57 3.52
C SER A 154 8.75 -18.32 3.08
N THR A 155 9.23 -17.08 3.24
CA THR A 155 10.59 -16.70 2.86
C THR A 155 11.64 -17.36 3.76
N ASN A 156 11.43 -17.35 5.08
CA ASN A 156 12.32 -18.01 6.04
C ASN A 156 12.39 -19.53 5.83
N MET A 157 11.25 -20.16 5.54
CA MET A 157 11.21 -21.60 5.25
C MET A 157 12.01 -21.94 3.99
N GLN A 158 11.87 -21.14 2.93
CA GLN A 158 12.60 -21.35 1.68
C GLN A 158 14.12 -21.19 1.87
N LEU A 159 14.56 -20.21 2.66
CA LEU A 159 15.98 -20.05 3.05
C LEU A 159 16.51 -21.25 3.83
N SER A 160 15.74 -21.76 4.81
CA SER A 160 16.13 -22.94 5.60
C SER A 160 16.31 -24.20 4.74
N ILE A 161 15.41 -24.42 3.77
CA ILE A 161 15.49 -25.56 2.84
C ILE A 161 16.72 -25.43 1.93
N ASN A 162 16.95 -24.25 1.36
CA ASN A 162 18.11 -24.01 0.50
C ASN A 162 19.44 -24.25 1.25
N ASN A 163 19.56 -23.77 2.48
CA ASN A 163 20.75 -24.01 3.30
C ASN A 163 20.97 -25.50 3.62
N LYS A 164 19.91 -26.26 3.92
CA LYS A 164 20.01 -27.72 4.14
C LYS A 164 20.47 -28.46 2.89
N ASN A 165 20.02 -28.05 1.71
CA ASN A 165 20.42 -28.67 0.44
C ASN A 165 21.89 -28.37 0.08
N LEU A 166 22.37 -27.14 0.35
CA LEU A 166 23.78 -26.77 0.17
C LEU A 166 24.71 -27.59 1.07
N VAL A 167 24.35 -27.77 2.35
CA VAL A 167 25.13 -28.58 3.29
C VAL A 167 25.18 -30.05 2.86
N LYS A 168 24.06 -30.62 2.39
CA LYS A 168 24.05 -32.00 1.87
C LYS A 168 24.86 -32.16 0.58
N GLY A 169 24.82 -31.18 -0.32
CA GLY A 169 25.60 -31.18 -1.56
C GLY A 169 27.12 -31.19 -1.33
N ASN A 170 27.60 -30.42 -0.34
CA ASN A 170 29.02 -30.37 0.02
C ASN A 170 29.52 -31.59 0.82
N SER A 171 28.63 -32.39 1.40
CA SER A 171 29.01 -33.63 2.13
C SER A 171 29.16 -34.88 1.23
N LEU A 172 28.84 -34.75 -0.06
CA LEU A 172 28.91 -35.81 -1.07
C LEU A 172 30.07 -35.60 -2.07
N GLN A 173 30.92 -34.60 -1.84
CA GLN A 173 32.22 -34.38 -2.50
C GLN A 173 33.34 -34.65 -1.49
#